data_AF-A0A1B0DJK4-F1
#
_entry.id   AF-A0A1B0DJK4-F1
#
_cell.length_a   1.000
_cell.length_b   1.000
_cell.length_c   1.000
_cell.angle_alpha   90.00
_cell.angle_beta   90.00
_cell.angle_gamma   90.00
#
_symmetry.space_group_name_H-M   'P 1'
#
loop_
_entity.id
_entity.type
_entity.pdbx_description
1 polymer ?
#
loop_
_entity_poly.entity_id
_entity_poly.type
_entity_poly.pdbx_seq_one_letter_code
_entity_poly.pdbx_strand_id
1 'polypeptide(L)'
;MVKVRKQRQKKSYNYAANRKRMNKKQTRDGKIKCPEAKGAWEKSRTVSKNFKNMGLSSDPNAAIPIRKSQKQRVEVLKKSLQSRDIPKDVVSNALEAGTRRRGRRWLHQRGHVAKELEENANAPRESGFRYSKGQVTLISYYLDKYKLNYKAMVRDRKNYEQETWKQLRRKIRKFLSIQEHVDGYLKSRGLERLSLEEEDTDSD
;
A
#
# COMPACT_ATOMS: atom_id res chain seq x y z
N MET A 1 -37.65 -41.69 14.46
CA MET A 1 -37.90 -40.95 15.71
C MET A 1 -37.02 -39.69 15.76
N VAL A 2 -37.59 -38.48 15.67
CA VAL A 2 -36.78 -37.24 15.73
C VAL A 2 -36.29 -37.05 17.16
N LYS A 3 -34.97 -36.93 17.36
CA LYS A 3 -34.35 -36.74 18.70
C LYS A 3 -35.06 -35.60 19.46
N VAL A 4 -35.63 -35.90 20.64
CA VAL A 4 -36.39 -34.97 21.51
C VAL A 4 -35.67 -33.63 21.72
N ARG A 5 -34.33 -33.67 21.82
CA ARG A 5 -33.48 -32.48 21.94
C ARG A 5 -33.61 -31.51 20.76
N LYS A 6 -33.68 -32.00 19.53
CA LYS A 6 -33.89 -31.18 18.32
C LYS A 6 -35.29 -30.56 18.31
N GLN A 7 -36.29 -31.24 18.86
CA GLN A 7 -37.66 -30.73 18.96
C GLN A 7 -37.76 -29.61 20.00
N ARG A 8 -37.14 -29.78 21.17
CA ARG A 8 -37.05 -28.73 22.22
C ARG A 8 -36.33 -27.47 21.74
N GLN A 9 -35.19 -27.60 21.04
CA GLN A 9 -34.47 -26.46 20.47
C GLN A 9 -35.27 -25.70 19.40
N LYS A 10 -36.10 -26.39 18.61
CA LYS A 10 -36.98 -25.76 17.60
C LYS A 10 -38.19 -25.04 18.22
N LYS A 11 -38.57 -25.37 19.46
CA LYS A 11 -39.72 -24.79 20.17
C LYS A 11 -39.42 -23.49 20.90
N SER A 12 -38.15 -23.13 21.14
CA SER A 12 -37.79 -21.81 21.67
C SER A 12 -37.70 -20.80 20.53
N TYR A 13 -38.75 -19.99 20.34
CA TYR A 13 -38.72 -18.86 19.42
C TYR A 13 -38.08 -17.65 20.13
N ASN A 14 -36.98 -17.13 19.57
CA ASN A 14 -36.38 -15.90 20.08
C ASN A 14 -37.10 -14.71 19.45
N TYR A 15 -37.96 -14.04 20.23
CA TYR A 15 -38.75 -12.90 19.78
C TYR A 15 -37.92 -11.68 19.34
N ALA A 16 -36.68 -11.55 19.83
CA ALA A 16 -35.77 -10.48 19.40
C ALA A 16 -35.14 -10.75 18.03
N ALA A 17 -35.15 -12.00 17.55
CA ALA A 17 -34.47 -12.41 16.34
C ALA A 17 -35.43 -12.52 15.15
N ASN A 18 -35.48 -11.48 14.32
CA ASN A 18 -36.23 -11.54 13.06
C ASN A 18 -35.46 -12.34 11.98
N ARG A 19 -35.73 -13.64 11.88
CA ARG A 19 -35.07 -14.57 10.94
C ARG A 19 -35.22 -14.15 9.47
N LYS A 20 -36.36 -13.56 9.06
CA LYS A 20 -36.55 -13.06 7.69
C LYS A 20 -35.56 -11.94 7.38
N ARG A 21 -35.38 -11.00 8.31
CA ARG A 21 -34.41 -9.89 8.18
C ARG A 21 -32.98 -10.41 8.17
N MET A 22 -32.65 -11.39 9.03
CA MET A 22 -31.32 -12.00 9.04
C MET A 22 -31.01 -12.73 7.72
N ASN A 23 -31.95 -13.51 7.19
CA ASN A 23 -31.76 -14.18 5.90
C ASN A 23 -31.54 -13.17 4.78
N LYS A 24 -32.38 -12.12 4.70
CA LYS A 24 -32.19 -11.02 3.74
C LYS A 24 -30.82 -10.34 3.89
N LYS A 25 -30.28 -10.23 5.12
CA LYS A 25 -28.95 -9.67 5.36
C LYS A 25 -27.85 -10.62 4.90
N GLN A 26 -28.00 -11.93 5.12
CA GLN A 26 -27.00 -12.95 4.74
C GLN A 26 -26.94 -13.17 3.23
N THR A 27 -28.08 -13.11 2.53
CA THR A 27 -28.15 -13.29 1.07
C THR A 27 -27.92 -12.00 0.29
N ARG A 28 -27.66 -10.88 0.96
CA ARG A 28 -27.44 -9.59 0.30
C ARG A 28 -25.96 -9.42 -0.01
N ASP A 29 -25.64 -9.36 -1.30
CA ASP A 29 -24.27 -9.19 -1.80
C ASP A 29 -23.69 -7.77 -1.62
N GLY A 30 -24.55 -6.78 -1.33
CA GLY A 30 -24.13 -5.38 -1.17
C GLY A 30 -23.74 -4.70 -2.48
N LYS A 31 -23.06 -3.54 -2.40
CA LYS A 31 -22.55 -2.80 -3.57
C LYS A 31 -21.04 -3.07 -3.71
N ILE A 32 -20.65 -3.80 -4.74
CA ILE A 32 -19.25 -4.07 -5.09
C ILE A 32 -18.69 -2.85 -5.84
N LYS A 33 -17.57 -2.28 -5.36
CA LYS A 33 -16.94 -1.08 -5.95
C LYS A 33 -16.08 -1.39 -7.17
N CYS A 34 -15.32 -2.48 -7.11
CA CYS A 34 -14.42 -2.92 -8.18
C CYS A 34 -15.23 -3.48 -9.37
N PRO A 35 -15.10 -2.91 -10.57
CA PRO A 35 -15.86 -3.35 -11.74
C PRO A 35 -15.47 -4.76 -12.20
N GLU A 36 -14.20 -5.12 -12.16
CA GLU A 36 -13.66 -6.42 -12.58
C GLU A 36 -14.24 -7.54 -11.72
N ALA A 37 -14.17 -7.38 -10.39
CA ALA A 37 -14.76 -8.33 -9.44
C ALA A 37 -16.30 -8.38 -9.51
N LYS A 38 -16.95 -7.25 -9.86
CA LYS A 38 -18.40 -7.19 -10.03
C LYS A 38 -18.85 -7.94 -11.28
N GLY A 39 -18.12 -7.81 -12.40
CA GLY A 39 -18.38 -8.56 -13.63
C GLY A 39 -18.28 -10.07 -13.42
N ALA A 40 -17.30 -10.49 -12.62
CA ALA A 40 -17.09 -11.88 -12.25
C ALA A 40 -17.86 -12.34 -10.99
N TRP A 41 -18.92 -11.64 -10.57
CA TRP A 41 -19.69 -12.01 -9.37
C TRP A 41 -20.88 -12.94 -9.66
N GLU A 42 -20.97 -14.09 -8.98
CA GLU A 42 -22.11 -15.01 -9.06
C GLU A 42 -23.04 -14.86 -7.85
N LYS A 43 -24.27 -14.35 -8.05
CA LYS A 43 -25.27 -14.16 -6.96
C LYS A 43 -25.77 -15.47 -6.33
N SER A 44 -25.64 -16.60 -7.04
CA SER A 44 -26.05 -17.92 -6.56
C SER A 44 -25.05 -18.52 -5.56
N ARG A 45 -23.78 -18.11 -5.64
CA ARG A 45 -22.70 -18.64 -4.80
C ARG A 45 -22.46 -17.74 -3.59
N THR A 46 -21.92 -18.33 -2.53
CA THR A 46 -21.51 -17.56 -1.35
C THR A 46 -20.33 -16.65 -1.65
N VAL A 47 -20.24 -15.54 -0.91
CA VAL A 47 -19.14 -14.57 -0.95
C VAL A 47 -17.77 -15.26 -0.94
N SER A 48 -17.53 -16.17 0.00
CA SER A 48 -16.26 -16.90 0.12
C SER A 48 -15.95 -17.77 -1.10
N LYS A 49 -16.97 -18.43 -1.67
CA LYS A 49 -16.80 -19.25 -2.88
C LYS A 49 -16.53 -18.38 -4.11
N ASN A 50 -17.14 -17.19 -4.21
CA ASN A 50 -16.84 -16.23 -5.28
C ASN A 50 -15.40 -15.75 -5.21
N PHE A 51 -14.92 -15.30 -4.04
CA PHE A 51 -13.52 -14.93 -3.85
C PHE A 51 -12.58 -16.07 -4.23
N LYS A 52 -12.86 -17.29 -3.74
CA LYS A 52 -12.05 -18.47 -4.09
C LYS A 52 -12.07 -18.78 -5.59
N ASN A 53 -13.19 -18.59 -6.30
CA ASN A 53 -13.22 -18.81 -7.76
C ASN A 53 -12.43 -17.74 -8.50
N MET A 54 -12.40 -16.50 -8.00
CA MET A 54 -11.64 -15.38 -8.57
C MET A 54 -10.15 -15.43 -8.25
N GLY A 55 -9.69 -16.34 -7.37
CA GLY A 55 -8.31 -16.38 -6.91
C GLY A 55 -8.00 -15.41 -5.76
N LEU A 56 -9.03 -14.87 -5.13
CA LEU A 56 -8.94 -13.92 -4.02
C LEU A 56 -9.19 -14.62 -2.67
N SER A 57 -8.61 -14.09 -1.60
CA SER A 57 -8.91 -14.58 -0.24
C SER A 57 -10.08 -13.83 0.38
N SER A 58 -10.99 -14.57 1.01
CA SER A 58 -12.07 -14.01 1.83
C SER A 58 -11.61 -13.67 3.25
N ASP A 59 -10.58 -14.35 3.76
CA ASP A 59 -10.02 -14.12 5.09
C ASP A 59 -8.50 -13.94 4.95
N PRO A 60 -7.97 -12.72 5.17
CA PRO A 60 -6.55 -12.44 5.02
C PRO A 60 -5.71 -13.22 6.03
N ASN A 61 -6.20 -13.48 7.25
CA ASN A 61 -5.45 -14.18 8.28
C ASN A 61 -5.32 -15.68 7.99
N ALA A 62 -6.30 -16.25 7.29
CA ALA A 62 -6.23 -17.63 6.83
C ALA A 62 -5.25 -17.78 5.64
N ALA A 63 -5.21 -16.80 4.74
CA ALA A 63 -4.31 -16.80 3.59
C ALA A 63 -2.86 -16.45 3.95
N ILE A 64 -2.69 -15.49 4.84
CA ILE A 64 -1.41 -15.02 5.37
C ILE A 64 -1.43 -15.27 6.88
N PRO A 65 -1.05 -16.48 7.33
CA PRO A 65 -1.09 -16.81 8.75
C PRO A 65 -0.14 -15.88 9.52
N ILE A 66 -0.71 -15.08 10.43
CA ILE A 66 0.07 -14.33 11.41
C ILE A 66 0.80 -15.39 12.26
N ARG A 67 2.14 -15.32 12.27
CA ARG A 67 2.97 -16.21 13.10
C ARG A 67 2.48 -16.09 14.55
N LYS A 68 2.02 -17.19 15.15
CA LYS A 68 1.58 -17.22 16.56
C LYS A 68 2.80 -17.07 17.46
N SER A 69 3.21 -15.82 17.65
CA SER A 69 4.55 -15.48 18.10
C SER A 69 4.79 -15.73 19.59
N GLN A 70 3.79 -15.88 20.46
CA GLN A 70 4.10 -16.06 21.89
C GLN A 70 4.64 -17.46 22.22
N LYS A 71 3.93 -18.53 21.86
CA LYS A 71 4.40 -19.90 22.18
C LYS A 71 5.69 -20.25 21.45
N GLN A 72 5.79 -19.89 20.18
CA GLN A 72 6.99 -20.14 19.37
C GLN A 72 8.19 -19.31 19.83
N ARG A 73 8.01 -18.04 20.24
CA ARG A 73 9.11 -17.25 20.85
C ARG A 73 9.51 -17.80 22.21
N VAL A 74 8.55 -18.20 23.05
CA VAL A 74 8.84 -18.81 24.36
C VAL A 74 9.58 -20.14 24.18
N GLU A 75 9.25 -20.93 23.17
CA GLU A 75 9.91 -22.19 22.88
C GLU A 75 11.33 -21.99 22.32
N VAL A 76 11.53 -21.01 21.44
CA VAL A 76 12.87 -20.59 20.98
C VAL A 76 13.71 -20.06 22.15
N LEU A 77 13.13 -19.23 23.03
CA LEU A 77 13.80 -18.72 24.24
C LEU A 77 14.16 -19.82 25.22
N LYS A 78 13.26 -20.79 25.45
CA LYS A 78 13.54 -21.96 26.32
C LYS A 78 14.69 -22.78 25.78
N LYS A 79 14.73 -23.02 24.45
CA LYS A 79 15.82 -23.75 23.80
C LYS A 79 17.15 -22.98 23.90
N SER A 80 17.16 -21.67 23.65
CA SER A 80 18.38 -20.85 23.78
C SER A 80 18.90 -20.78 25.21
N LEU A 81 18.02 -20.77 26.21
CA LEU A 81 18.40 -20.81 27.64
C LEU A 81 19.01 -22.16 28.04
N GLN A 82 18.57 -23.26 27.41
CA GLN A 82 19.11 -24.60 27.66
C GLN A 82 20.46 -24.83 26.97
N SER A 83 20.65 -24.32 25.75
CA SER A 83 21.88 -24.52 24.98
C SER A 83 23.00 -23.53 25.29
N ARG A 84 22.73 -22.43 26.00
CA ARG A 84 23.65 -21.29 26.26
C ARG A 84 24.27 -20.60 25.03
N ASP A 85 24.12 -21.18 23.85
CA ASP A 85 24.46 -20.57 22.58
C ASP A 85 23.22 -19.96 21.92
N ILE A 86 23.34 -18.70 21.50
CA ILE A 86 22.32 -17.99 20.73
C ILE A 86 22.65 -18.20 19.24
N PRO A 87 21.84 -18.95 18.47
CA PRO A 87 22.07 -19.09 17.04
C PRO A 87 21.95 -17.73 16.35
N LYS A 88 22.98 -17.30 15.63
CA LYS A 88 23.01 -16.01 14.91
C LYS A 88 21.95 -15.91 13.79
N ASP A 89 21.37 -17.05 13.38
CA ASP A 89 20.47 -17.13 12.23
C ASP A 89 18.98 -16.90 12.54
N VAL A 90 18.61 -16.63 13.81
CA VAL A 90 17.22 -16.30 14.18
C VAL A 90 16.76 -14.92 13.64
N VAL A 91 17.65 -14.17 12.98
CA VAL A 91 17.32 -12.88 12.37
C VAL A 91 16.69 -12.99 10.99
N SER A 92 16.69 -14.15 10.33
CA SER A 92 15.94 -14.28 9.08
C SER A 92 14.50 -14.73 9.36
N ASN A 93 13.56 -13.77 9.30
CA ASN A 93 12.12 -14.04 9.16
C ASN A 93 11.77 -14.75 7.82
N ALA A 94 12.75 -15.30 7.11
CA ALA A 94 12.52 -16.16 5.97
C ALA A 94 12.04 -17.50 6.51
N LEU A 95 10.77 -17.81 6.24
CA LEU A 95 10.24 -19.16 6.34
C LEU A 95 11.25 -20.08 5.63
N GLU A 96 11.83 -21.08 6.31
CA GLU A 96 12.53 -22.13 5.59
C GLU A 96 11.62 -22.62 4.47
N ALA A 97 12.10 -22.59 3.24
CA ALA A 97 11.38 -22.99 2.04
C ALA A 97 11.10 -24.50 1.98
N GLY A 98 11.16 -25.20 3.13
CA GLY A 98 10.97 -26.63 3.28
C GLY A 98 9.54 -26.94 3.70
N THR A 99 8.82 -27.72 2.89
CA THR A 99 7.45 -28.20 3.10
C THR A 99 6.31 -27.24 2.73
N ARG A 100 6.41 -26.54 1.59
CA ARG A 100 5.18 -26.34 0.79
C ARG A 100 4.67 -27.73 0.43
N ARG A 101 3.71 -28.28 1.20
CA ARG A 101 2.94 -29.44 0.77
C ARG A 101 2.48 -29.10 -0.65
N ARG A 102 2.99 -29.83 -1.64
CA ARG A 102 2.60 -29.71 -3.06
C ARG A 102 1.16 -30.18 -3.18
N GLY A 103 0.23 -29.45 -2.57
CA GLY A 103 -1.18 -29.61 -2.80
C GLY A 103 -1.42 -29.33 -4.27
N ARG A 104 -2.30 -30.11 -4.89
CA ARG A 104 -2.77 -29.86 -6.26
C ARG A 104 -3.07 -28.37 -6.41
N ARG A 105 -2.40 -27.70 -7.35
CA ARG A 105 -2.72 -26.32 -7.70
C ARG A 105 -4.16 -26.34 -8.22
N TRP A 106 -5.09 -25.86 -7.41
CA TRP A 106 -6.45 -25.65 -7.86
C TRP A 106 -6.43 -24.48 -8.84
N LEU A 107 -6.70 -24.75 -10.11
CA LEU A 107 -6.98 -23.67 -11.06
C LEU A 107 -8.28 -22.99 -10.63
N HIS A 108 -8.19 -21.69 -10.40
CA HIS A 108 -9.33 -20.86 -10.05
C HIS A 108 -10.19 -20.64 -11.30
N GLN A 109 -11.47 -21.03 -11.27
CA GLN A 109 -12.39 -20.96 -12.43
C GLN A 109 -12.50 -19.56 -13.05
N ARG A 110 -12.25 -18.51 -12.26
CA ARG A 110 -12.29 -17.09 -12.65
C ARG A 110 -10.98 -16.38 -12.28
N GLY A 111 -9.85 -17.10 -12.36
CA GLY A 111 -8.54 -16.55 -12.00
C GLY A 111 -8.04 -15.39 -12.88
N HIS A 112 -8.72 -15.08 -14.00
CA HIS A 112 -8.42 -13.89 -14.82
C HIS A 112 -8.59 -12.59 -14.02
N VAL A 113 -9.57 -12.53 -13.11
CA VAL A 113 -9.86 -11.34 -12.30
C VAL A 113 -8.65 -10.95 -11.44
N ALA A 114 -7.96 -11.93 -10.84
CA ALA A 114 -6.76 -11.65 -10.07
C ALA A 114 -5.64 -11.06 -10.94
N LYS A 115 -5.46 -11.57 -12.17
CA LYS A 115 -4.47 -11.07 -13.13
C LYS A 115 -4.77 -9.65 -13.58
N GLU A 116 -6.02 -9.38 -13.98
CA GLU A 116 -6.46 -8.03 -14.36
C GLU A 116 -6.24 -7.02 -13.23
N LEU A 117 -6.52 -7.42 -11.98
CA LEU A 117 -6.28 -6.58 -10.81
C LEU A 117 -4.78 -6.34 -10.56
N GLU A 118 -3.94 -7.35 -10.76
CA GLU A 118 -2.48 -7.23 -10.66
C GLU A 118 -1.93 -6.28 -11.74
N GLU A 119 -2.40 -6.42 -12.98
CA GLU A 119 -2.04 -5.54 -14.11
C GLU A 119 -2.48 -4.09 -13.86
N ASN A 120 -3.73 -3.88 -13.42
CA ASN A 120 -4.26 -2.55 -13.08
C ASN A 120 -3.55 -1.91 -11.86
N ALA A 121 -3.03 -2.73 -10.95
CA ALA A 121 -2.24 -2.26 -9.82
C ALA A 121 -0.81 -1.88 -10.23
N ASN A 122 -0.21 -2.65 -11.15
CA ASN A 122 1.16 -2.44 -11.64
C ASN A 122 1.27 -1.36 -12.73
N ALA A 123 0.15 -1.01 -13.39
CA ALA A 123 0.13 0.04 -14.40
C ALA A 123 0.73 1.35 -13.83
N PRO A 124 1.68 1.99 -14.54
CA PRO A 124 2.32 3.22 -14.07
C PRO A 124 1.27 4.31 -13.94
N ARG A 125 1.24 5.00 -12.80
CA ARG A 125 0.33 6.12 -12.54
C ARG A 125 1.11 7.41 -12.61
N GLU A 126 0.64 8.35 -13.43
CA GLU A 126 1.26 9.66 -13.53
C GLU A 126 1.15 10.43 -12.21
N SER A 127 2.26 11.04 -11.78
CA SER A 127 2.27 11.92 -10.61
C SER A 127 1.67 13.28 -10.98
N GLY A 128 0.44 13.54 -10.52
CA GLY A 128 -0.23 14.84 -10.67
C GLY A 128 0.31 15.97 -9.76
N PHE A 129 1.42 15.74 -9.05
CA PHE A 129 2.00 16.76 -8.17
C PHE A 129 2.48 17.98 -8.97
N ARG A 130 2.04 19.17 -8.57
CA ARG A 130 2.47 20.47 -9.10
C ARG A 130 2.70 21.44 -7.95
N TYR A 131 3.68 22.32 -8.11
CA TYR A 131 3.93 23.40 -7.15
C TYR A 131 2.83 24.46 -7.25
N SER A 132 2.47 25.03 -6.10
CA SER A 132 1.59 26.19 -6.08
C SER A 132 2.26 27.39 -6.74
N LYS A 133 1.48 28.36 -7.25
CA LYS A 133 2.02 29.54 -7.93
C LYS A 133 3.04 30.31 -7.06
N GLY A 134 2.76 30.45 -5.75
CA GLY A 134 3.69 31.10 -4.81
C GLY A 134 4.97 30.31 -4.56
N GLN A 135 4.91 28.98 -4.59
CA GLN A 135 6.11 28.14 -4.50
C GLN A 135 6.95 28.24 -5.78
N VAL A 136 6.30 28.27 -6.95
CA VAL A 136 6.97 28.49 -8.23
C VAL A 136 7.71 29.84 -8.22
N THR A 137 7.06 30.93 -7.81
CA THR A 137 7.72 32.25 -7.76
C THR A 137 8.90 32.30 -6.78
N LEU A 138 8.78 31.63 -5.62
CA LEU A 138 9.87 31.52 -4.65
C LEU A 138 11.04 30.69 -5.20
N ILE A 139 10.76 29.56 -5.83
CA ILE A 139 11.81 28.70 -6.42
C ILE A 139 12.49 29.40 -7.59
N SER A 140 11.74 30.04 -8.47
CA SER A 140 12.29 30.87 -9.56
C SER A 140 13.23 31.95 -9.01
N TYR A 141 12.82 32.64 -7.93
CA TYR A 141 13.67 33.64 -7.27
C TYR A 141 14.99 33.04 -6.77
N TYR A 142 14.96 31.85 -6.16
CA TYR A 142 16.18 31.19 -5.70
C TYR A 142 17.08 30.75 -6.84
N LEU A 143 16.51 30.23 -7.93
CA LEU A 143 17.27 29.86 -9.13
C LEU A 143 17.95 31.08 -9.77
N ASP A 144 17.24 32.20 -9.87
CA ASP A 144 17.78 33.44 -10.46
C ASP A 144 18.93 34.02 -9.62
N LYS A 145 18.83 33.99 -8.29
CA LYS A 145 19.79 34.64 -7.39
C LYS A 145 20.96 33.76 -6.98
N TYR A 146 20.69 32.49 -6.69
CA TYR A 146 21.65 31.56 -6.08
C TYR A 146 21.94 30.33 -6.95
N LYS A 147 21.28 30.18 -8.11
CA LYS A 147 21.42 29.03 -9.01
C LYS A 147 21.15 27.71 -8.26
N LEU A 148 22.18 26.89 -8.03
CA LEU A 148 22.10 25.63 -7.28
C LEU A 148 22.82 25.68 -5.92
N ASN A 149 23.22 26.86 -5.45
CA ASN A 149 23.85 27.02 -4.14
C ASN A 149 22.81 27.02 -3.01
N TYR A 150 22.49 25.83 -2.50
CA TYR A 150 21.48 25.64 -1.46
C TYR A 150 21.89 26.24 -0.11
N LYS A 151 23.18 26.25 0.24
CA LYS A 151 23.67 26.81 1.51
C LYS A 151 23.43 28.33 1.57
N ALA A 152 23.60 29.02 0.45
CA ALA A 152 23.29 30.44 0.34
C ALA A 152 21.77 30.71 0.41
N MET A 153 20.94 29.87 -0.21
CA MET A 153 19.47 30.00 -0.17
C MET A 153 18.90 29.90 1.25
N VAL A 154 19.49 29.07 2.13
CA VAL A 154 19.05 28.95 3.53
C VAL A 154 19.15 30.29 4.26
N ARG A 155 20.20 31.06 3.97
CA ARG A 155 20.47 32.36 4.61
C ARG A 155 19.66 33.51 4.00
N ASP A 156 18.89 33.25 2.94
CA ASP A 156 18.10 34.28 2.29
C ASP A 156 16.93 34.74 3.15
N ARG A 157 16.61 36.04 3.10
CA ARG A 157 15.52 36.63 3.87
C ARG A 157 14.14 36.07 3.51
N LYS A 158 13.93 35.64 2.26
CA LYS A 158 12.66 35.04 1.81
C LYS A 158 12.46 33.61 2.29
N ASN A 159 13.47 32.99 2.90
CA ASN A 159 13.34 31.69 3.56
C ASN A 159 12.64 31.84 4.93
N TYR A 160 11.42 32.41 4.94
CA TYR A 160 10.65 32.67 6.16
C TYR A 160 10.28 31.39 6.91
N GLU A 161 10.06 30.30 6.16
CA GLU A 161 9.76 28.97 6.70
C GLU A 161 10.99 28.26 7.29
N GLN A 162 12.16 28.92 7.27
CA GLN A 162 13.41 28.41 7.82
C GLN A 162 13.78 27.02 7.26
N GLU A 163 13.59 26.84 5.95
CA GLU A 163 13.87 25.56 5.32
C GLU A 163 15.35 25.23 5.38
N THR A 164 15.63 23.96 5.66
CA THR A 164 16.98 23.40 5.59
C THR A 164 17.44 23.29 4.14
N TRP A 165 18.74 23.33 3.91
CA TRP A 165 19.31 23.21 2.55
C TRP A 165 18.88 21.91 1.84
N LYS A 166 18.67 20.80 2.59
CA LYS A 166 18.17 19.53 2.04
C LYS A 166 16.72 19.64 1.54
N GLN A 167 15.88 20.40 2.25
CA GLN A 167 14.49 20.65 1.85
C GLN A 167 14.45 21.54 0.59
N LEU A 168 15.22 22.63 0.56
CA LEU A 168 15.36 23.49 -0.61
C LEU A 168 15.88 22.71 -1.82
N ARG A 169 16.92 21.88 -1.64
CA ARG A 169 17.43 20.97 -2.68
C ARG A 169 16.35 20.02 -3.19
N ARG A 170 15.58 19.40 -2.30
CA ARG A 170 14.48 18.50 -2.69
C ARG A 170 13.39 19.26 -3.47
N LYS A 171 13.03 20.47 -3.03
CA LYS A 171 12.05 21.32 -3.72
C LYS A 171 12.51 21.71 -5.12
N ILE A 172 13.74 22.19 -5.25
CA ILE A 172 14.31 22.61 -6.54
C ILE A 172 14.46 21.40 -7.47
N ARG A 173 14.97 20.27 -7.01
CA ARG A 173 15.07 19.05 -7.84
C ARG A 173 13.72 18.57 -8.34
N LYS A 174 12.71 18.60 -7.48
CA LYS A 174 11.35 18.23 -7.87
C LYS A 174 10.74 19.26 -8.83
N PHE A 175 11.04 20.54 -8.67
CA PHE A 175 10.65 21.59 -9.61
C PHE A 175 11.26 21.35 -10.99
N LEU A 176 12.56 21.05 -11.06
CA LEU A 176 13.27 20.72 -12.30
C LEU A 176 12.74 19.43 -12.96
N SER A 177 12.22 18.49 -12.17
CA SER A 177 11.59 17.27 -12.72
C SER A 177 10.24 17.51 -13.40
N ILE A 178 9.61 18.68 -13.17
CA ILE A 178 8.29 19.01 -13.72
C ILE A 178 8.47 19.97 -14.88
N GLN A 179 8.35 19.45 -16.10
CA GLN A 179 8.58 20.19 -17.33
C GLN A 179 7.72 21.47 -17.42
N GLU A 180 6.44 21.41 -17.04
CA GLU A 180 5.53 22.57 -17.10
C GLU A 180 6.03 23.79 -16.32
N HIS A 181 6.67 23.57 -15.17
CA HIS A 181 7.19 24.66 -14.36
C HIS A 181 8.49 25.23 -14.93
N VAL A 182 9.34 24.35 -15.46
CA VAL A 182 10.58 24.73 -16.13
C VAL A 182 10.28 25.53 -17.40
N ASP A 183 9.33 25.08 -18.21
CA ASP A 183 8.89 25.79 -19.41
C ASP A 183 8.33 27.16 -19.05
N GLY A 184 7.53 27.26 -17.98
CA GLY A 184 7.02 28.54 -17.48
C GLY A 184 8.15 29.49 -17.04
N TYR A 185 9.15 28.95 -16.35
CA TYR A 185 10.35 29.69 -15.94
C TYR A 185 11.16 30.19 -17.15
N LEU A 186 11.47 29.30 -18.09
CA LEU A 186 12.23 29.61 -19.31
C LEU A 186 11.54 30.66 -20.17
N LYS A 187 10.21 30.53 -20.39
CA LYS A 187 9.41 31.53 -21.12
C LYS A 187 9.44 32.90 -20.45
N SER A 188 9.36 32.96 -19.13
CA SER A 188 9.39 34.23 -18.40
C SER A 188 10.73 34.95 -18.49
N ARG A 189 11.82 34.21 -18.75
CA ARG A 189 13.19 34.72 -18.82
C ARG A 189 13.76 34.80 -20.24
N GLY A 190 13.03 34.31 -21.24
CA GLY A 190 13.50 34.27 -22.63
C GLY A 190 14.71 33.33 -22.84
N LEU A 191 14.84 32.28 -22.02
CA LEU A 191 15.95 31.33 -22.09
C LEU A 191 15.52 30.07 -22.85
N GLU A 192 16.35 29.57 -23.77
CA GLU A 192 16.09 28.32 -24.50
C GLU A 192 16.44 27.08 -23.68
N ARG A 193 17.48 27.16 -22.83
CA ARG A 193 17.94 26.05 -22.00
C ARG A 193 18.42 26.51 -20.64
N LEU A 194 18.12 25.71 -19.63
CA LEU A 194 18.63 25.88 -18.28
C LEU A 194 20.08 25.36 -18.22
N SER A 195 21.08 26.26 -18.26
CA SER A 195 22.48 25.94 -17.98
C SER A 195 22.79 26.30 -16.52
N LEU A 196 22.59 25.34 -15.61
CA LEU A 196 22.98 25.49 -14.21
C LEU A 196 24.19 24.62 -13.92
N GLU A 197 25.31 25.25 -13.61
CA GLU A 197 26.50 24.57 -13.07
C GLU A 197 26.31 24.36 -11.56
N GLU A 198 26.52 23.13 -11.08
CA GLU A 198 26.60 22.87 -9.64
C GLU A 198 27.96 23.40 -9.16
N GLU A 199 27.97 24.59 -8.56
CA GLU A 199 29.14 25.07 -7.82
C GLU A 199 29.27 24.21 -6.54
N ASP A 200 30.23 23.29 -6.54
CA ASP A 200 30.59 22.43 -5.41
C ASP A 200 31.14 23.28 -4.25
N THR A 201 30.24 23.89 -3.48
CA THR A 201 30.56 24.65 -2.27
C THR A 201 30.83 23.75 -1.05
N ASP A 202 31.34 22.54 -1.29
CA ASP A 202 31.80 21.59 -0.26
C ASP A 202 33.30 21.71 0.03
N SER A 203 33.96 22.77 -0.46
CA SER A 203 35.26 23.23 0.03
C SER A 203 35.11 24.02 1.33
N ASP A 204 34.97 23.32 2.46
CA ASP A 204 35.32 23.79 3.80
C ASP A 204 35.79 22.59 4.64
#